data_AF-A0A9F2WL65-F1
#
_entry.id   AF-A0A9F2WL65-F1
#
_cell.length_a   1.000
_cell.length_b   1.000
_cell.length_c   1.000
_cell.angle_alpha   90.00
_cell.angle_beta   90.00
_cell.angle_gamma   90.00
#
_symmetry.space_group_name_H-M   'P 1'
#
loop_
_entity.id
_entity.type
_entity.pdbx_description
1 polymer ?
#
loop_
_entity_poly.entity_id
_entity_poly.type
_entity_poly.pdbx_seq_one_letter_code
_entity_poly.pdbx_strand_id
1 'polypeptide(L)' 'METHVCHVDGFYPKEIDASWRRDGEEQLQDTFRGSVAPNADGTYHYWLSIRIDPQERDRYRCHVEHDGLQEPVDVAMK' A
#
# COMPACT_ATOMS: atom_id res chain seq x y z
N MET A 1 14.32 11.48 7.98
CA MET A 1 13.34 10.37 7.86
C MET A 1 11.98 10.98 7.59
N GLU A 2 11.26 10.46 6.61
CA GLU A 2 9.92 10.91 6.21
C GLU A 2 8.95 9.74 6.27
N THR A 3 7.70 10.00 6.65
CA THR A 3 6.64 9.01 6.63
C THR A 3 5.82 9.17 5.36
N HIS A 4 5.66 8.08 4.63
CA HIS A 4 4.82 7.99 3.45
C HIS A 4 3.64 7.09 3.71
N VAL A 5 2.49 7.42 3.12
CA VAL A 5 1.26 6.64 3.25
C VAL A 5 0.77 6.24 1.85
N CYS A 6 0.48 4.96 1.69
CA CYS A 6 -0.23 4.42 0.54
C CYS A 6 -1.67 4.18 0.96
N HIS A 7 -2.59 4.85 0.28
CA HIS A 7 -4.03 4.67 0.46
C HIS A 7 -4.58 3.80 -0.67
N VAL A 8 -5.34 2.78 -0.29
CA VAL A 8 -6.09 1.93 -1.23
C VAL A 8 -7.56 2.05 -0.86
N ASP A 9 -8.40 2.45 -1.80
CA ASP A 9 -9.80 2.80 -1.55
C ASP A 9 -10.68 2.28 -2.69
N GLY A 10 -11.96 2.05 -2.39
CA GLY A 10 -12.94 1.64 -3.38
C GLY A 10 -12.80 0.19 -3.86
N PHE A 11 -12.16 -0.69 -3.09
CA PHE A 11 -11.93 -2.09 -3.49
C PHE A 11 -12.98 -3.05 -2.94
N TYR A 12 -13.22 -4.14 -3.67
CA TYR A 12 -14.10 -5.26 -3.30
C TYR A 12 -13.67 -6.53 -4.06
N PRO A 13 -13.54 -7.72 -3.43
CA PRO A 13 -13.94 -8.10 -2.07
C PRO A 13 -13.06 -7.51 -0.95
N LYS A 14 -13.28 -7.92 0.31
CA LYS A 14 -12.61 -7.31 1.49
C LYS A 14 -11.12 -7.67 1.57
N GLU A 15 -10.80 -8.88 1.13
CA GLU A 15 -9.47 -9.48 1.20
C GLU A 15 -8.51 -8.75 0.26
N ILE A 16 -7.42 -8.22 0.81
CA ILE A 16 -6.40 -7.45 0.10
C ILE A 16 -5.03 -7.82 0.64
N ASP A 17 -4.03 -7.88 -0.25
CA ASP A 17 -2.62 -7.91 0.12
C ASP A 17 -1.93 -6.64 -0.39
N ALA A 18 -1.27 -5.92 0.50
CA ALA A 18 -0.59 -4.69 0.16
C ALA A 18 0.66 -4.50 1.04
N SER A 19 1.76 -4.17 0.38
CA SER A 19 3.06 -4.02 1.02
C SER A 19 3.91 -2.90 0.42
N TRP A 20 4.84 -2.39 1.21
CA TRP A 20 5.89 -1.52 0.67
C TRP A 20 7.00 -2.41 0.11
N ARG A 21 7.45 -2.15 -1.12
CA ARG A 21 8.60 -2.81 -1.75
C ARG A 21 9.72 -1.81 -1.98
N ARG A 22 10.95 -2.21 -1.69
CA ARG A 22 12.19 -1.48 -2.03
C ARG A 22 12.94 -2.32 -3.04
N ASP A 23 13.12 -1.80 -4.26
CA ASP A 23 13.79 -2.52 -5.36
C ASP A 23 13.25 -3.94 -5.60
N GLY A 24 11.94 -4.13 -5.39
CA GLY A 24 11.25 -5.41 -5.53
C GLY A 24 11.15 -6.26 -4.26
N GLU A 25 11.86 -5.91 -3.18
CA GLU A 25 11.82 -6.66 -1.92
C GLU A 25 10.82 -6.06 -0.93
N GLU A 26 9.96 -6.90 -0.36
CA GLU A 26 8.98 -6.48 0.64
C GLU A 26 9.63 -5.94 1.93
N GLN A 27 9.10 -4.83 2.44
CA GLN A 27 9.57 -4.12 3.60
C GLN A 27 8.60 -4.27 4.76
N LEU A 28 8.98 -5.11 5.73
CA LEU A 28 8.22 -5.32 6.95
C LEU A 28 8.62 -4.36 8.07
N GLN A 29 9.89 -3.97 8.14
CA GLN A 29 10.39 -3.03 9.13
C GLN A 29 9.91 -1.61 8.82
N ASP A 30 9.59 -0.85 9.87
CA ASP A 30 9.05 0.52 9.79
C ASP A 30 7.75 0.66 8.98
N THR A 31 7.13 -0.46 8.59
CA THR A 31 5.81 -0.48 7.93
C THR A 31 4.71 -0.64 8.96
N PHE A 32 3.78 0.31 8.97
CA PHE A 32 2.53 0.26 9.75
C PHE A 32 1.36 0.02 8.80
N ARG A 33 0.41 -0.81 9.24
CA ARG A 33 -0.75 -1.21 8.45
C ARG A 33 -2.02 -0.81 9.19
N GLY A 34 -2.91 -0.12 8.50
CA GLY A 34 -4.26 0.17 8.99
C GLY A 34 -5.11 -1.10 9.04
N SER A 35 -6.30 -1.02 9.64
CA SER A 35 -7.31 -2.07 9.46
C SER A 35 -8.08 -1.82 8.16
N VAL A 36 -8.50 -2.89 7.48
CA VAL A 36 -9.47 -2.78 6.38
C VAL A 36 -10.82 -2.36 6.95
N ALA A 37 -11.35 -1.25 6.47
CA ALA A 37 -12.61 -0.67 6.94
C ALA A 37 -13.61 -0.49 5.78
N PRO A 38 -14.93 -0.63 6.04
CA PRO A 38 -15.95 -0.49 5.02
C PRO A 38 -16.24 0.98 4.67
N ASN A 39 -16.58 1.20 3.40
CA ASN A 39 -17.11 2.46 2.88
C ASN A 39 -18.65 2.44 2.84
N ALA A 40 -19.27 3.61 2.74
CA ALA A 40 -20.72 3.75 2.71
C ALA A 40 -21.38 3.20 1.42
N ASP A 41 -20.60 3.09 0.35
CA ASP A 41 -21.02 2.57 -0.96
C ASP A 41 -20.92 1.04 -1.08
N GLY A 42 -20.48 0.36 -0.02
CA GLY A 42 -20.31 -1.10 0.01
C GLY A 42 -18.92 -1.60 -0.39
N THR A 43 -17.99 -0.71 -0.72
CA THR A 43 -16.57 -1.04 -0.93
C THR A 43 -15.76 -0.99 0.37
N TYR A 44 -14.46 -1.20 0.29
CA TYR A 44 -13.53 -1.12 1.41
C TYR A 44 -12.38 -0.14 1.14
N HIS A 45 -11.77 0.31 2.23
CA HIS A 45 -10.54 1.08 2.21
C HIS A 45 -9.50 0.52 3.19
N TYR A 46 -8.24 0.79 2.88
CA TYR A 46 -7.07 0.34 3.60
C TYR A 46 -5.92 1.33 3.41
N TRP A 47 -4.94 1.28 4.30
CA TRP A 47 -3.72 2.05 4.14
C TRP A 47 -2.54 1.35 4.80
N LEU A 48 -1.35 1.67 4.30
CA LEU A 48 -0.09 1.30 4.91
C LEU A 48 0.86 2.49 4.86
N SER A 49 1.72 2.63 5.86
CA SER A 49 2.71 3.69 5.93
C SER A 49 4.10 3.15 6.19
N ILE A 50 5.12 3.80 5.65
CA ILE A 50 6.53 3.45 5.89
C ILE A 50 7.34 4.70 6.21
N ARG A 51 8.37 4.55 7.03
CA ARG A 51 9.32 5.63 7.32
C ARG A 51 10.64 5.39 6.57
N ILE A 52 11.03 6.31 5.70
CA ILE A 52 12.20 6.15 4.82
C ILE A 52 13.17 7.35 4.90
N ASP A 53 14.37 7.17 4.36
CA ASP A 53 15.25 8.29 4.02
C ASP A 53 14.73 8.96 2.72
N PRO A 54 14.53 10.29 2.69
CA PRO A 54 14.09 11.00 1.49
C PRO A 54 14.94 10.73 0.24
N GLN A 55 16.24 10.44 0.40
CA GLN A 55 17.14 10.12 -0.71
C GLN A 55 16.84 8.78 -1.38
N GLU A 56 16.05 7.92 -0.73
CA GLU A 56 15.71 6.59 -1.23
C GLU A 56 14.30 6.52 -1.81
N ARG A 57 13.53 7.62 -1.83
CA ARG A 57 12.12 7.66 -2.25
C ARG A 57 11.86 6.92 -3.57
N ASP A 58 12.73 7.10 -4.57
CA ASP A 58 12.55 6.52 -5.90
C ASP A 58 12.66 5.00 -5.94
N ARG A 59 13.24 4.38 -4.90
CA ARG A 59 13.41 2.92 -4.77
C ARG A 59 12.18 2.24 -4.18
N TYR A 60 11.28 3.01 -3.57
CA TYR A 60 10.10 2.47 -2.89
C TYR A 60 8.86 2.52 -3.80
N ARG A 61 8.07 1.45 -3.74
CA ARG A 61 6.77 1.29 -4.38
C ARG A 61 5.78 0.74 -3.39
N CYS A 62 4.53 1.20 -3.44
CA CYS A 62 3.43 0.52 -2.79
C CYS A 62 2.89 -0.55 -3.75
N HIS A 63 3.01 -1.81 -3.35
CA HIS A 63 2.54 -2.95 -4.11
C HIS A 63 1.17 -3.37 -3.61
N VAL A 64 0.22 -3.60 -4.52
CA VAL A 64 -1.16 -4.00 -4.20
C VAL A 64 -1.56 -5.19 -5.05
N GLU A 65 -1.93 -6.28 -4.38
CA GLU A 65 -2.57 -7.46 -4.96
C GLU A 65 -4.00 -7.58 -4.41
N HIS A 66 -4.95 -7.79 -5.32
CA HIS A 66 -6.36 -7.82 -4.97
C HIS A 66 -7.16 -8.49 -6.10
N ASP A 67 -8.18 -9.29 -5.75
CA ASP A 67 -8.97 -10.07 -6.73
C ASP A 67 -9.71 -9.21 -7.76
N GLY A 68 -9.96 -7.94 -7.45
CA GLY A 68 -10.54 -6.96 -8.37
C GLY A 68 -9.56 -6.40 -9.42
N LEU A 69 -8.28 -6.75 -9.33
CA LEU A 69 -7.24 -6.32 -10.27
C LEU A 69 -6.88 -7.46 -11.22
N GLN A 70 -6.68 -7.14 -12.51
CA GLN A 70 -6.20 -8.13 -13.49
C GLN A 70 -4.73 -8.51 -13.25
N GLU A 71 -3.94 -7.57 -12.74
CA GLU A 71 -2.54 -7.72 -12.39
C GLU A 71 -2.21 -6.86 -11.16
N PRO A 72 -1.16 -7.22 -10.38
CA PRO A 72 -0.71 -6.40 -9.28
C PRO A 72 -0.31 -4.98 -9.70
N VAL A 73 -0.53 -4.00 -8.83
CA VAL A 73 -0.21 -2.59 -9.11
C VAL A 73 0.92 -2.12 -8.21
N ASP A 74 1.95 -1.53 -8.83
CA ASP A 74 3.05 -0.84 -8.14
C ASP A 74 2.90 0.68 -8.27
N VAL A 75 2.54 1.34 -7.16
CA VAL A 75 2.38 2.80 -7.10
C VAL A 75 3.66 3.45 -6.59
N ALA A 76 4.24 4.34 -7.41
CA ALA A 76 5.38 5.16 -6.99
C ALA A 76 4.99 6.20 -5.94
N MET A 77 5.90 6.46 -5.00
CA MET A 77 5.77 7.57 -4.06
C MET A 77 5.70 8.89 -4.82
N LYS A 78 4.75 9.76 -4.46
CA LYS A 78 4.69 11.16 -4.92
C LYS A 78 5.24 12.10 -3.88
#